data_AF-A0A7C8LCN7-F1
#
_entry.id   AF-A0A7C8LCN7-F1
#
_cell.length_a   1.000
_cell.length_b   1.000
_cell.length_c   1.000
_cell.angle_alpha   90.00
_cell.angle_beta   90.00
_cell.angle_gamma   90.00
#
_symmetry.space_group_name_H-M   'P 1'
#
loop_
_entity.id
_entity.type
_entity.pdbx_description
1 polymer ?
#
loop_
_entity_poly.entity_id
_entity_poly.type
_entity_poly.pdbx_seq_one_letter_code
_entity_poly.pdbx_strand_id
1 'polypeptide(L)'
;MIENRTAQIANATPGQLVVITYEVIIETLDEAQKQLAVKDEKKFKRNIDKAQKLLRELMDSLDLSYSISMDLLQLYLYINKVIIKSYVTLKEEPLKEAKKLLNTLLIGWRQAVASEEKKAPVIENAQQIYAGLTYGKGSLNEAIVEDTNRGFKA
;
A
#
# COMPACT_ATOMS: atom_id res chain seq x y z
N MET A 1 -7.18 3.32 16.81
CA MET A 1 -6.63 3.49 15.44
C MET A 1 -6.66 2.20 14.60
N ILE A 2 -6.95 1.02 15.18
CA ILE A 2 -6.96 -0.26 14.44
C ILE A 2 -8.20 -0.40 13.53
N GLU A 3 -9.35 0.17 13.90
CA GLU A 3 -10.62 0.05 13.15
C GLU A 3 -10.60 0.68 11.74
N ASN A 4 -9.75 1.68 11.48
CA ASN A 4 -9.66 2.32 10.16
C ASN A 4 -8.83 1.49 9.15
N ARG A 5 -7.88 0.66 9.63
CA ARG A 5 -6.99 -0.09 8.74
C ARG A 5 -7.63 -1.31 8.09
N THR A 6 -8.60 -1.96 8.75
CA THR A 6 -9.27 -3.14 8.18
C THR A 6 -9.98 -2.82 6.87
N ALA A 7 -10.71 -1.70 6.83
CA ALA A 7 -11.38 -1.24 5.62
C ALA A 7 -10.39 -0.82 4.52
N GLN A 8 -9.26 -0.21 4.90
CA GLN A 8 -8.19 0.16 3.95
C GLN A 8 -7.55 -1.09 3.33
N ILE A 9 -7.20 -2.08 4.14
CA ILE A 9 -6.61 -3.35 3.66
C ILE A 9 -7.60 -4.11 2.78
N ALA A 10 -8.88 -4.15 3.16
CA ALA A 10 -9.92 -4.88 2.42
C ALA A 10 -10.15 -4.34 0.99
N ASN A 11 -9.91 -3.04 0.77
CA ASN A 11 -10.12 -2.39 -0.53
C ASN A 11 -8.81 -1.97 -1.21
N ALA A 12 -7.66 -2.37 -0.68
CA ALA A 12 -6.36 -1.96 -1.20
C ALA A 12 -6.01 -2.71 -2.50
N THR A 13 -5.49 -1.99 -3.49
CA THR A 13 -4.81 -2.61 -4.64
C THR A 13 -3.52 -3.31 -4.20
N PRO A 14 -2.96 -4.23 -5.00
CA PRO A 14 -1.67 -4.87 -4.66
C PRO A 14 -0.56 -3.86 -4.35
N GLY A 15 -0.44 -2.79 -5.13
CA GLY A 15 0.52 -1.71 -4.85
C GLY A 15 0.22 -0.97 -3.54
N GLN A 16 -1.05 -0.71 -3.23
CA GLN A 16 -1.44 -0.12 -1.94
C GLN A 16 -1.14 -1.06 -0.75
N LEU A 17 -1.28 -2.38 -0.91
CA LEU A 17 -0.89 -3.35 0.12
C LEU A 17 0.62 -3.32 0.38
N VAL A 18 1.45 -3.15 -0.66
CA VAL A 18 2.89 -2.95 -0.50
C VAL A 18 3.15 -1.69 0.34
N VAL A 19 2.56 -0.55 -0.03
CA VAL A 19 2.68 0.71 0.72
C VAL A 19 2.28 0.56 2.18
N ILE A 20 1.12 -0.07 2.46
CA ILE A 20 0.65 -0.33 3.82
C ILE A 20 1.65 -1.22 4.57
N THR A 21 2.20 -2.24 3.92
CA THR A 21 3.18 -3.14 4.54
C THR A 21 4.43 -2.38 4.98
N TYR A 22 4.94 -1.47 4.15
CA TYR A 22 6.05 -0.57 4.53
C TYR A 22 5.72 0.31 5.72
N GLU A 23 4.54 0.93 5.74
CA GLU A 23 4.09 1.77 6.85
C GLU A 23 4.02 0.97 8.16
N VAL A 24 3.45 -0.24 8.12
CA VAL A 24 3.37 -1.12 9.29
C VAL A 24 4.76 -1.54 9.78
N ILE A 25 5.70 -1.83 8.87
CA ILE A 25 7.10 -2.13 9.24
C ILE A 25 7.70 -0.94 9.99
N ILE A 26 7.62 0.26 9.41
CA ILE A 26 8.20 1.48 9.99
C ILE A 26 7.60 1.78 11.37
N GLU A 27 6.26 1.73 11.49
CA GLU A 27 5.56 1.90 12.77
C GLU A 27 6.00 0.87 13.81
N THR A 28 6.18 -0.39 13.40
CA THR A 28 6.63 -1.45 14.30
C THR A 28 8.07 -1.20 14.76
N LEU A 29 8.95 -0.68 13.90
CA LEU A 29 10.30 -0.27 14.28
C LEU A 29 10.30 0.96 15.21
N ASP A 30 9.37 1.90 15.01
CA ASP A 30 9.13 3.02 15.93
C ASP A 30 8.68 2.54 17.32
N GLU A 31 7.79 1.55 17.37
CA GLU A 31 7.38 0.93 18.64
C GLU A 31 8.55 0.21 19.31
N ALA A 32 9.37 -0.54 18.56
CA ALA A 32 10.59 -1.15 19.08
C ALA A 32 11.52 -0.10 19.70
N GLN A 33 11.79 0.99 18.98
CA GLN A 33 12.62 2.10 19.46
C GLN A 33 12.11 2.69 20.79
N LYS A 34 10.79 2.85 20.95
CA LYS A 34 10.18 3.28 22.22
C LYS A 34 10.40 2.28 23.36
N GLN A 35 10.32 0.97 23.08
CA GLN A 35 10.58 -0.07 24.10
C GLN A 35 12.03 -0.09 24.56
N LEU A 36 12.97 0.24 23.66
CA LEU A 36 14.39 0.34 24.00
C LEU A 36 14.64 1.48 25.00
N ALA A 37 13.95 2.62 24.85
CA ALA A 37 14.07 3.76 25.77
C ALA A 37 13.60 3.44 27.20
N VAL A 38 12.58 2.58 27.34
CA VAL A 38 12.07 2.13 28.65
C VAL A 38 12.70 0.80 29.11
N LYS A 39 13.73 0.31 28.40
CA LYS A 39 14.45 -0.94 28.69
C LYS A 39 13.56 -2.19 28.74
N ASP A 40 12.44 -2.21 28.00
CA ASP A 40 11.59 -3.41 27.85
C ASP A 40 12.10 -4.25 26.68
N GLU A 41 13.19 -5.00 26.91
CA GLU A 41 13.83 -5.84 25.89
C GLU A 41 12.90 -6.90 25.30
N LYS A 42 11.96 -7.42 26.11
CA LYS A 42 11.02 -8.45 25.67
C LYS A 42 10.06 -7.89 24.62
N LYS A 43 9.48 -6.72 24.85
CA LYS A 43 8.61 -6.07 23.85
C LYS A 43 9.41 -5.54 22.68
N PHE A 44 10.63 -5.02 22.90
CA PHE A 44 11.54 -4.64 21.84
C PHE A 44 11.76 -5.80 20.85
N LYS A 45 12.20 -6.96 21.33
CA LYS A 45 12.47 -8.14 20.49
C LYS A 45 11.22 -8.62 19.75
N ARG A 46 10.06 -8.63 20.41
CA ARG A 46 8.78 -8.98 19.77
C ARG A 46 8.43 -8.06 18.60
N ASN A 47 8.66 -6.76 18.75
CA ASN A 47 8.42 -5.79 17.66
C ASN A 47 9.43 -5.99 16.52
N ILE A 48 10.71 -6.24 16.83
CA ILE A 48 11.70 -6.59 15.81
C ILE A 48 11.27 -7.83 15.02
N ASP A 49 10.89 -8.92 15.70
CA ASP A 49 10.45 -10.16 15.05
C ASP A 49 9.25 -9.90 14.11
N LYS A 50 8.30 -9.06 14.53
CA LYS A 50 7.15 -8.66 13.71
C LYS A 50 7.58 -7.87 12.47
N ALA A 51 8.48 -6.91 12.61
CA ALA A 51 8.99 -6.12 11.48
C ALA A 51 9.76 -7.01 10.48
N GLN A 52 10.56 -7.96 10.97
CA GLN A 52 11.30 -8.90 10.11
C GLN A 52 10.38 -9.85 9.36
N LYS A 53 9.28 -10.30 9.97
CA LYS A 53 8.26 -11.11 9.27
C LYS A 53 7.67 -10.33 8.10
N LEU A 54 7.21 -9.10 8.34
CA LEU A 54 6.65 -8.26 7.28
C LEU A 54 7.67 -7.94 6.16
N LEU A 55 8.93 -7.69 6.51
CA LEU A 55 9.99 -7.49 5.53
C LEU A 55 10.23 -8.76 4.70
N ARG A 56 10.14 -9.95 5.32
CA ARG A 56 10.22 -11.23 4.60
C ARG A 56 9.06 -11.42 3.64
N GLU A 57 7.83 -11.07 4.03
CA GLU A 57 6.68 -11.09 3.11
C GLU A 57 6.94 -10.21 1.87
N LEU A 58 7.54 -9.02 2.05
CA LEU A 58 7.94 -8.17 0.92
C LEU A 58 8.97 -8.86 0.02
N MET A 59 9.96 -9.55 0.60
CA MET A 59 10.97 -10.30 -0.17
C MET A 59 10.34 -11.46 -0.95
N ASP A 60 9.48 -12.22 -0.31
CA ASP A 60 8.84 -13.40 -0.88
C ASP A 60 7.80 -13.02 -1.96
N SER A 61 7.28 -11.79 -1.91
CA SER A 61 6.36 -11.24 -2.93
C SER A 61 7.02 -10.75 -4.22
N LEU A 62 8.36 -10.69 -4.28
CA LEU A 62 9.08 -10.18 -5.45
C LEU A 62 9.00 -11.15 -6.63
N ASP A 63 8.59 -10.63 -7.80
CA ASP A 63 8.75 -11.34 -9.08
C ASP A 63 10.16 -11.12 -9.62
N LEU A 64 11.03 -12.12 -9.49
CA LEU A 64 12.44 -12.07 -9.90
C LEU A 64 12.65 -12.14 -11.43
N SER A 65 11.59 -12.19 -12.23
CA SER A 65 11.70 -12.03 -13.69
C SER A 65 12.07 -10.60 -14.10
N TYR A 66 11.80 -9.61 -13.25
CA TYR A 66 12.17 -8.21 -13.46
C TYR A 66 13.53 -7.90 -12.84
N SER A 67 14.40 -7.18 -13.55
CA SER A 67 15.74 -6.84 -13.07
C SER A 67 15.74 -6.02 -11.77
N ILE A 68 14.80 -5.08 -11.63
CA ILE A 68 14.65 -4.23 -10.44
C ILE A 68 14.33 -5.05 -9.18
N SER A 69 13.71 -6.22 -9.32
CA SER A 69 13.39 -7.08 -8.19
C SER A 69 14.65 -7.63 -7.52
N MET A 70 15.73 -7.85 -8.28
CA MET A 70 17.01 -8.27 -7.71
C MET A 70 17.65 -7.16 -6.88
N ASP A 71 17.57 -5.91 -7.33
CA ASP A 71 18.07 -4.74 -6.59
C ASP A 71 17.27 -4.54 -5.29
N LEU A 72 15.93 -4.66 -5.36
CA LEU A 72 15.06 -4.61 -4.18
C LEU A 72 15.37 -5.74 -3.19
N LEU A 73 15.57 -6.97 -3.68
CA LEU A 73 15.91 -8.11 -2.83
C LEU A 73 17.22 -7.86 -2.07
N GLN A 74 18.26 -7.37 -2.75
CA GLN A 74 19.55 -7.04 -2.12
C GLN A 74 19.38 -5.96 -1.05
N LEU A 75 18.55 -4.95 -1.32
CA LEU A 75 18.28 -3.88 -0.36
C LEU A 75 17.51 -4.40 0.86
N TYR A 76 16.51 -5.26 0.66
CA TYR A 76 15.78 -5.91 1.77
C TYR A 76 16.70 -6.80 2.62
N LEU A 77 17.60 -7.56 2.00
CA LEU A 77 18.60 -8.35 2.72
C LEU A 77 19.51 -7.46 3.58
N TYR A 78 19.96 -6.33 3.04
CA TYR A 78 20.75 -5.35 3.79
C TYR A 78 19.96 -4.77 4.97
N ILE A 79 18.74 -4.30 4.72
CA ILE A 79 17.86 -3.75 5.78
C ILE A 79 17.64 -4.79 6.88
N ASN A 80 17.37 -6.05 6.52
CA ASN A 80 17.21 -7.12 7.49
C ASN A 80 18.48 -7.34 8.33
N LYS A 81 19.67 -7.31 7.72
CA LYS A 81 20.95 -7.39 8.45
C LYS A 81 21.12 -6.25 9.45
N VAL A 82 20.74 -5.03 9.07
CA VAL A 82 20.77 -3.86 9.96
C VAL A 82 19.79 -4.00 11.12
N ILE A 83 18.56 -4.51 10.87
CA ILE A 83 17.58 -4.80 11.92
C ILE A 83 18.11 -5.86 12.90
N ILE A 84 18.70 -6.95 12.40
CA ILE A 84 19.34 -7.99 13.24
C ILE A 84 20.45 -7.40 14.10
N LYS A 85 21.24 -6.47 13.56
CA LYS A 85 22.28 -5.78 14.33
C LYS A 85 21.67 -5.04 15.52
N SER A 86 20.54 -4.36 15.36
CA SER A 86 19.84 -3.75 16.50
C SER A 86 19.33 -4.80 17.49
N TYR A 87 18.75 -5.91 17.00
CA TYR A 87 18.27 -7.01 17.84
C TYR A 87 19.35 -7.55 18.79
N VAL A 88 20.55 -7.78 18.26
CA VAL A 88 21.67 -8.37 18.99
C VAL A 88 22.34 -7.34 19.90
N THR A 89 22.51 -6.10 19.42
CA THR A 89 23.25 -5.06 20.15
C THR A 89 22.39 -4.26 21.14
N LEU A 90 21.06 -4.34 21.04
CA LEU A 90 20.11 -3.51 21.77
C LEU A 90 20.41 -2.02 21.64
N LYS A 91 20.78 -1.61 20.41
CA LYS A 91 21.12 -0.23 20.07
C LYS A 91 20.10 0.37 19.12
N GLU A 92 19.89 1.67 19.25
CA GLU A 92 18.92 2.43 18.47
C GLU A 92 19.44 2.81 17.08
N GLU A 93 20.75 3.02 16.94
CA GLU A 93 21.36 3.53 15.70
C GLU A 93 21.06 2.65 14.48
N PRO A 94 21.17 1.30 14.54
CA PRO A 94 20.81 0.48 13.40
C PRO A 94 19.31 0.58 13.05
N LEU A 95 18.41 0.78 14.02
CA LEU A 95 16.98 1.00 13.73
C LEU A 95 16.75 2.29 12.97
N LYS A 96 17.43 3.38 13.35
CA LYS A 96 17.35 4.65 12.63
C LYS A 96 17.79 4.50 11.18
N GLU A 97 18.87 3.76 10.94
CA GLU A 97 19.36 3.47 9.60
C GLU A 97 18.36 2.65 8.77
N ALA A 98 17.86 1.53 9.32
CA ALA A 98 16.87 0.69 8.65
C ALA A 98 15.61 1.49 8.29
N LYS A 99 15.10 2.30 9.23
CA LYS A 99 13.95 3.18 9.01
C LYS A 99 14.21 4.22 7.92
N LYS A 100 15.41 4.80 7.84
CA LYS A 100 15.75 5.77 6.79
C LYS A 100 15.64 5.12 5.41
N LEU A 101 16.19 3.92 5.24
CA LEU A 101 16.13 3.17 3.99
C LEU A 101 14.69 2.78 3.62
N LEU A 102 13.93 2.26 4.58
CA LEU A 102 12.53 1.91 4.38
C LEU A 102 11.66 3.13 4.03
N ASN A 103 11.92 4.29 4.62
CA ASN A 103 11.21 5.53 4.27
C ASN A 103 11.53 6.00 2.85
N THR A 104 12.78 5.92 2.41
CA THR A 104 13.15 6.23 1.02
C THR A 104 12.39 5.33 0.04
N LEU A 105 12.34 4.04 0.32
CA LEU A 105 11.60 3.08 -0.51
C LEU A 105 10.09 3.33 -0.48
N LEU A 106 9.52 3.62 0.70
CA LEU A 106 8.10 3.97 0.85
C LEU A 106 7.73 5.18 -0.01
N ILE A 107 8.59 6.21 -0.08
CA ILE A 107 8.37 7.38 -0.95
C ILE A 107 8.30 6.94 -2.42
N GLY A 108 9.24 6.09 -2.87
CA GLY A 108 9.24 5.54 -4.22
C GLY A 108 7.99 4.73 -4.53
N TRP A 109 7.59 3.83 -3.63
CA TRP A 109 6.36 3.03 -3.77
C TRP A 109 5.10 3.88 -3.79
N ARG A 110 5.00 4.93 -2.97
CA ARG A 110 3.88 5.87 -3.01
C ARG A 110 3.80 6.59 -4.36
N GLN A 111 4.93 6.96 -4.95
CA GLN A 111 4.97 7.57 -6.29
C GLN A 111 4.60 6.55 -7.38
N ALA A 112 5.11 5.32 -7.29
CA ALA A 112 4.76 4.24 -8.22
C ALA A 112 3.24 3.97 -8.20
N VAL A 113 2.66 3.78 -7.02
CA VAL A 113 1.22 3.54 -6.86
C VAL A 113 0.36 4.74 -7.28
N ALA A 114 0.85 5.98 -7.10
CA ALA A 114 0.14 7.18 -7.56
C ALA A 114 0.22 7.38 -9.08
N SER A 115 1.28 6.87 -9.72
CA SER A 115 1.52 6.96 -11.16
C SER A 115 0.98 5.77 -11.94
N GLU A 116 0.69 4.65 -11.27
CA GLU A 116 -0.29 3.67 -11.74
C GLU A 116 -1.62 4.40 -11.88
N GLU A 117 -1.88 4.91 -13.09
CA GLU A 117 -3.07 5.68 -13.37
C GLU A 117 -4.31 4.95 -12.86
N LYS A 118 -5.25 5.77 -12.39
CA LYS A 118 -6.69 5.56 -12.50
C LYS A 118 -7.01 4.82 -13.80
N LYS A 119 -6.91 3.48 -13.81
CA LYS A 119 -7.58 2.68 -14.83
C LYS A 119 -9.03 3.15 -14.76
N ALA A 120 -9.54 3.61 -15.90
CA ALA A 120 -10.91 4.08 -16.01
C ALA A 120 -11.83 3.10 -15.26
N PRO A 121 -12.86 3.59 -14.55
CA PRO A 121 -13.78 2.69 -13.84
C PRO A 121 -14.18 1.56 -14.77
N VAL A 122 -14.15 0.32 -14.27
CA VAL A 122 -14.48 -0.91 -15.01
C VAL A 122 -15.90 -0.86 -15.63
N ILE A 123 -16.69 0.16 -15.27
CA ILE A 123 -17.98 0.46 -15.85
C ILE A 123 -17.81 1.50 -16.98
N GLU A 124 -17.65 1.03 -18.21
CA GLU A 124 -17.76 1.88 -19.44
C GLU A 124 -19.15 2.52 -19.61
N ASN A 125 -20.13 2.07 -18.82
CA ASN A 125 -21.52 2.55 -18.83
C ASN A 125 -21.97 3.05 -17.45
N ALA A 126 -21.10 3.71 -16.68
CA ALA A 126 -21.63 4.59 -15.65
C ALA A 126 -22.27 5.74 -16.42
N GLN A 127 -23.60 5.67 -16.59
CA GLN A 127 -24.41 6.75 -17.13
C GLN A 127 -23.79 8.05 -16.66
N GLN A 128 -23.26 8.82 -17.61
CA GLN A 128 -22.97 10.22 -17.37
C GLN A 128 -24.32 10.83 -17.06
N ILE A 129 -24.69 10.81 -15.78
CA ILE A 129 -25.65 11.75 -15.24
C ILE A 129 -24.88 13.06 -15.31
N TYR A 130 -24.89 13.66 -16.50
CA TYR A 130 -24.73 15.09 -16.63
C TYR A 130 -25.72 15.63 -15.61
N ALA A 131 -25.24 16.46 -14.68
CA ALA A 131 -26.12 17.27 -13.87
C ALA A 131 -26.84 18.21 -14.86
N GLY A 132 -27.83 17.67 -15.57
CA GLY A 132 -28.85 18.43 -16.21
C GLY A 132 -29.48 19.28 -15.11
N LEU A 133 -29.75 20.56 -15.34
CA LEU A 133 -30.76 20.91 -16.33
C LEU A 133 -31.86 19.84 -16.29
N THR A 134 -32.93 20.12 -15.54
CA THR A 134 -34.12 19.29 -15.26
C THR A 134 -34.00 18.47 -13.96
N TYR A 135 -34.70 18.82 -12.87
CA TYR A 135 -36.11 19.15 -12.82
C TYR A 135 -36.40 20.54 -12.24
N GLY A 136 -37.00 21.38 -13.08
CA GLY A 136 -38.03 22.29 -12.63
C GLY A 136 -39.25 21.47 -12.17
N LYS A 137 -39.91 21.98 -11.13
CA LYS A 137 -41.13 21.45 -10.54
C LYS A 137 -42.22 21.28 -11.63
N GLY A 138 -42.58 20.04 -11.94
CA GLY A 138 -43.84 19.70 -12.62
C GLY A 138 -43.80 19.62 -14.16
N SER A 139 -43.30 18.52 -14.70
CA SER A 139 -43.74 17.92 -15.98
C SER A 139 -43.03 16.58 -16.17
N LEU A 140 -43.79 15.49 -16.10
CA LEU A 140 -43.33 14.15 -16.44
C LEU A 140 -43.20 14.06 -17.96
N ASN A 141 -41.98 13.86 -18.46
CA ASN A 141 -41.75 13.36 -19.81
C ASN A 141 -40.76 12.20 -19.70
N GLU A 142 -41.27 10.98 -19.81
CA GLU A 142 -40.45 9.80 -20.04
C GLU A 142 -40.02 9.83 -21.51
N ALA A 143 -38.77 10.20 -21.77
CA ALA A 143 -38.16 9.94 -23.06
C ALA A 143 -37.62 8.51 -23.03
N ILE A 144 -38.43 7.55 -23.50
CA ILE A 144 -37.92 6.26 -23.95
C ILE A 144 -37.01 6.58 -25.14
N VAL A 145 -35.70 6.47 -24.94
CA VAL A 145 -34.74 6.51 -26.04
C VAL A 145 -34.84 5.16 -26.75
N GLU A 146 -35.74 5.08 -27.73
CA GLU A 146 -35.78 3.97 -28.67
C GLU A 146 -34.50 3.97 -29.51
N ASP A 147 -33.69 2.95 -29.30
CA ASP A 147 -32.46 2.61 -30.00
C ASP A 147 -32.78 2.25 -31.47
N THR A 148 -33.00 3.26 -32.32
CA THR A 148 -33.18 3.10 -33.76
C THR A 148 -31.83 2.96 -34.46
N ASN A 149 -31.13 1.84 -34.19
CA ASN A 149 -30.13 1.32 -35.12
C ASN A 149 -29.82 -0.19 -34.97
N ARG A 150 -30.86 -0.99 -34.73
CA ARG A 150 -30.80 -2.46 -34.93
C ARG A 150 -31.17 -2.82 -36.37
N GLY A 151 -30.31 -2.48 -37.31
CA GLY A 151 -30.40 -2.95 -38.70
C GLY A 151 -29.48 -4.14 -38.94
N PHE A 152 -30.03 -5.27 -39.38
CA PHE A 152 -29.26 -6.40 -39.92
C PHE A 152 -28.51 -5.98 -41.19
N LYS A 153 -27.22 -6.28 -41.30
CA LYS A 153 -26.54 -6.34 -42.60
C LYS A 153 -26.84 -7.72 -43.20
N ALA A 154 -27.53 -7.72 -44.34
CA ALA A 154 -27.58 -8.86 -45.26
C ALA A 154 -26.24 -9.04 -45.98
#